data_AF-F1LBT1-F1
#
_entry.id   AF-F1LBT1-F1
#
_cell.length_a   1.000
_cell.length_b   1.000
_cell.length_c   1.000
_cell.angle_alpha   90.00
_cell.angle_beta   90.00
_cell.angle_gamma   90.00
#
_symmetry.space_group_name_H-M   'P 1'
#
loop_
_entity.id
_entity.type
_entity.pdbx_description
1 polymer ?
#
loop_
_entity_poly.entity_id
_entity_poly.type
_entity_poly.pdbx_seq_one_letter_code
_entity_poly.pdbx_strand_id
1 'polypeptide(L)'
;MCEHFVFILVCCLGVGGQMQELRRVRSGITGEKDQLVTMHDILDAQYLYDHHNDESYLRRVIRPLEALLVAHKRIIVKDSAVNAICYGAKILLPGILRFEDGIELNEEIVVVTTKGEAICIALAQMTTSTMAITDHGVVAKIKRVIMERDTYARKWGLGPVSMKKKSMIKQGLLDKYGKPNENTPAGWRSAYHDVSLPNADGNDQDVTEGAEQTEQKKSPPKESKKRKLPESSSSDEDSE
;
A
#
# COMPACT_ATOMS: atom_id res chain seq x y z
N MET A 1 -0.73 -16.58 -31.92
CA MET A 1 -2.01 -15.85 -32.09
C MET A 1 -2.17 -15.31 -33.50
N CYS A 2 -1.32 -14.39 -33.99
CA CYS A 2 -1.54 -13.74 -35.30
C CYS A 2 -1.61 -14.71 -36.49
N GLU A 3 -0.70 -15.69 -36.59
CA GLU A 3 -0.70 -16.68 -37.69
C GLU A 3 -1.98 -17.53 -37.70
N HIS A 4 -2.48 -17.93 -36.52
CA HIS A 4 -3.77 -18.62 -36.40
C HIS A 4 -4.94 -17.75 -36.89
N PHE A 5 -4.90 -16.43 -36.66
CA PHE A 5 -5.95 -15.53 -37.14
C PHE A 5 -5.93 -15.39 -38.66
N VAL A 6 -4.75 -15.26 -39.26
CA VAL A 6 -4.57 -15.25 -40.72
C VAL A 6 -5.05 -16.58 -41.32
N PHE A 7 -4.65 -17.72 -40.73
CA PHE A 7 -5.07 -19.05 -41.16
C PHE A 7 -6.59 -19.24 -41.13
N ILE A 8 -7.29 -18.78 -40.08
CA ILE A 8 -8.75 -18.86 -39.98
C ILE A 8 -9.41 -18.05 -41.11
N LEU A 9 -8.98 -16.80 -41.34
CA LEU A 9 -9.54 -15.93 -42.37
C LEU A 9 -9.34 -16.49 -43.79
N VAL A 10 -8.15 -17.04 -44.04
CA VAL A 10 -7.76 -17.73 -45.27
C VAL A 10 -8.61 -18.99 -45.49
N CYS A 11 -8.82 -19.81 -44.45
CA CYS A 11 -9.67 -21.00 -44.48
C CYS A 11 -11.14 -20.65 -44.82
N CYS A 12 -11.69 -19.57 -44.24
CA CYS A 12 -13.03 -19.08 -44.58
C CYS A 12 -13.19 -18.63 -46.04
N LEU A 13 -12.10 -18.23 -46.70
CA LEU A 13 -12.09 -17.81 -48.11
C LEU A 13 -11.83 -18.98 -49.08
N GLY A 14 -11.55 -20.19 -48.59
CA GLY A 14 -11.32 -21.39 -49.41
C GLY A 14 -10.03 -21.38 -50.25
N VAL A 15 -9.18 -20.36 -50.09
CA VAL A 15 -7.89 -20.21 -50.76
C VAL A 15 -6.75 -20.43 -49.76
N GLY A 16 -5.58 -20.88 -50.21
CA GLY A 16 -4.39 -20.96 -49.36
C GLY A 16 -3.69 -19.61 -49.20
N GLY A 17 -3.12 -19.34 -48.03
CA GLY A 17 -2.51 -18.04 -47.72
C GLY A 17 -1.63 -18.07 -46.47
N GLN A 18 -0.62 -17.20 -46.44
CA GLN A 18 0.38 -17.09 -45.38
C GLN A 18 0.62 -15.63 -45.01
N MET A 19 1.10 -15.37 -43.79
CA MET A 19 1.36 -14.01 -43.31
C MET A 19 2.67 -13.47 -43.93
N GLN A 20 2.57 -12.53 -44.86
CA GLN A 20 3.72 -12.00 -45.61
C GLN A 20 4.59 -11.06 -44.76
N GLU A 21 3.97 -10.13 -44.03
CA GLU A 21 4.63 -9.21 -43.10
C GLU A 21 3.71 -8.89 -41.92
N LEU A 22 4.29 -8.48 -40.79
CA LEU A 22 3.56 -8.03 -39.62
C LEU A 22 4.30 -6.90 -38.90
N ARG A 23 3.67 -5.73 -38.82
CA ARG A 23 4.19 -4.56 -38.10
C ARG A 23 3.28 -4.22 -36.91
N ARG A 24 3.84 -4.18 -35.70
CA ARG A 24 3.10 -3.82 -34.48
C ARG A 24 3.03 -2.29 -34.32
N VAL A 25 1.87 -1.71 -34.65
CA VAL A 25 1.62 -0.25 -34.57
C VAL A 25 1.37 0.26 -33.14
N ARG A 26 0.97 -0.62 -32.20
CA ARG A 26 0.67 -0.27 -30.81
C ARG A 26 1.04 -1.40 -29.84
N SER A 27 1.49 -1.04 -28.64
CA SER A 27 1.76 -1.96 -27.54
C SER A 27 1.24 -1.38 -26.23
N GLY A 28 0.07 -1.85 -25.77
CA GLY A 28 -0.57 -1.30 -24.57
C GLY A 28 -0.93 0.18 -24.75
N ILE A 29 -0.42 1.04 -23.88
CA ILE A 29 -0.70 2.49 -23.94
C ILE A 29 0.13 3.21 -25.03
N THR A 30 1.30 2.69 -25.42
CA THR A 30 2.19 3.36 -26.39
C THR A 30 1.89 2.96 -27.84
N GLY A 31 1.71 3.95 -28.71
CA GLY A 31 1.59 3.80 -30.16
C GLY A 31 2.82 4.28 -30.93
N GLU A 32 2.87 4.01 -32.23
CA GLU A 32 3.92 4.47 -33.16
C GLU A 32 4.15 5.99 -33.14
N LYS A 33 3.09 6.78 -32.89
CA LYS A 33 3.16 8.24 -32.79
C LYS A 33 3.80 8.73 -31.49
N ASP A 34 3.84 7.89 -30.46
CA ASP A 34 4.36 8.24 -29.15
C ASP A 34 5.86 7.99 -29.10
N GLN A 35 6.64 8.84 -29.78
CA GLN A 35 8.11 8.90 -29.66
C GLN A 35 8.79 7.53 -29.86
N LEU A 36 8.53 6.92 -31.01
CA LEU A 36 9.25 5.73 -31.43
C LEU A 36 10.72 6.08 -31.71
N VAL A 37 11.64 5.31 -31.13
CA VAL A 37 13.09 5.52 -31.20
C VAL A 37 13.73 4.34 -31.93
N THR A 38 14.74 4.58 -32.75
CA THR A 38 15.50 3.53 -33.46
C THR A 38 16.74 3.10 -32.69
N MET A 39 17.34 1.96 -33.06
CA MET A 39 18.59 1.51 -32.44
C MET A 39 19.78 2.46 -32.71
N HIS A 40 19.73 3.24 -33.79
CA HIS A 40 20.76 4.24 -34.11
C HIS A 40 20.71 5.41 -33.13
N ASP A 41 19.51 5.93 -32.84
CA ASP A 41 19.33 7.02 -31.87
C ASP A 41 19.83 6.65 -30.47
N ILE A 42 19.72 5.37 -30.07
CA ILE A 42 20.22 4.85 -28.79
C ILE A 42 21.77 4.85 -28.78
N LEU A 43 22.40 4.44 -29.88
CA LEU A 43 23.86 4.44 -30.02
C LEU A 43 24.41 5.86 -29.99
N ASP A 44 23.77 6.78 -30.73
CA ASP A 44 24.15 8.19 -30.78
C ASP A 44 23.95 8.88 -29.41
N ALA A 45 22.89 8.53 -28.67
CA ALA A 45 22.66 9.02 -27.31
C ALA A 45 23.71 8.54 -26.30
N GLN A 46 24.15 7.28 -26.41
CA GLN A 46 25.23 6.76 -25.57
C GLN A 46 26.56 7.44 -25.91
N TYR A 47 26.87 7.59 -27.20
CA TYR A 47 28.10 8.24 -27.68
C TYR A 47 28.22 9.70 -27.20
N LEU A 48 27.14 10.48 -27.33
CA LEU A 48 27.13 11.88 -26.87
C LEU A 48 27.27 12.01 -25.35
N TYR A 49 26.68 11.08 -24.59
CA TYR A 49 26.85 11.03 -23.14
C TYR A 49 28.32 10.72 -22.77
N ASP A 50 28.93 9.70 -23.38
CA ASP A 50 30.29 9.27 -23.03
C ASP A 50 31.38 10.28 -23.45
N HIS A 51 31.18 11.03 -24.55
CA HIS A 51 32.18 11.98 -25.07
C HIS A 51 31.96 13.44 -24.66
N HIS A 52 30.71 13.87 -24.46
CA HIS A 52 30.38 15.27 -24.16
C HIS A 52 29.71 15.46 -22.79
N ASN A 53 29.36 14.38 -22.07
CA ASN A 53 28.53 14.38 -20.85
C ASN A 53 27.14 15.02 -21.05
N ASP A 54 26.65 15.07 -22.30
CA ASP A 54 25.38 15.69 -22.66
C ASP A 54 24.20 14.71 -22.48
N GLU A 55 23.61 14.71 -21.28
CA GLU A 55 22.45 13.85 -20.94
C GLU A 55 21.16 14.16 -21.72
N SER A 56 21.08 15.30 -22.42
CA SER A 56 19.84 15.81 -23.01
C SER A 56 19.20 14.86 -24.03
N TYR A 57 20.02 14.18 -24.84
CA TYR A 57 19.55 13.23 -25.84
C TYR A 57 19.14 11.90 -25.20
N LEU A 58 19.91 11.42 -24.21
CA LEU A 58 19.60 10.21 -23.45
C LEU A 58 18.28 10.31 -22.67
N ARG A 59 18.02 11.46 -22.02
CA ARG A 59 16.75 11.77 -21.34
C ARG A 59 15.55 11.91 -22.28
N ARG A 60 15.79 12.10 -23.60
CA ARG A 60 14.74 12.06 -24.63
C ARG A 60 14.48 10.64 -25.13
N VAL A 61 15.50 9.78 -25.17
CA VAL A 61 15.36 8.37 -25.57
C VAL A 61 14.69 7.54 -24.49
N ILE A 62 15.12 7.70 -23.23
CA ILE A 62 14.62 6.93 -22.09
C ILE A 62 13.34 7.58 -21.54
N ARG A 63 12.24 6.83 -21.56
CA ARG A 63 10.97 7.26 -20.95
C ARG A 63 10.82 6.75 -19.51
N PRO A 64 10.25 7.55 -18.60
CA PRO A 64 9.95 7.11 -17.25
C PRO A 64 8.85 6.03 -17.24
N LEU A 65 8.93 5.10 -16.29
CA LEU A 65 8.04 3.95 -16.17
C LEU A 65 6.57 4.34 -15.94
N GLU A 66 6.34 5.50 -15.35
CA GLU A 66 5.04 6.15 -15.12
C GLU A 66 4.22 6.26 -16.41
N ALA A 67 4.88 6.43 -17.57
CA ALA A 67 4.22 6.54 -18.87
C ALA A 67 3.40 5.28 -19.25
N LEU A 68 3.74 4.12 -18.70
CA LEU A 68 2.99 2.87 -18.92
C LEU A 68 1.73 2.75 -18.03
N LEU A 69 1.68 3.51 -16.93
CA LEU A 69 0.67 3.37 -15.87
C LEU A 69 -0.50 4.36 -15.98
N VAL A 70 -0.47 5.23 -16.98
CA VAL A 70 -1.48 6.29 -17.24
C VAL A 70 -2.91 5.74 -17.43
N ALA A 71 -3.06 4.46 -17.80
CA ALA A 71 -4.36 3.83 -18.00
C ALA A 71 -5.10 3.46 -16.70
N HIS A 72 -4.40 3.41 -15.55
CA HIS A 72 -4.97 2.98 -14.28
C HIS A 72 -5.39 4.17 -13.41
N LYS A 73 -6.45 3.99 -12.60
CA LYS A 73 -6.90 4.97 -11.61
C LYS A 73 -5.84 5.17 -10.52
N ARG A 74 -5.68 6.42 -10.07
CA ARG A 74 -4.59 6.86 -9.20
C ARG A 74 -5.04 7.14 -7.78
N ILE A 75 -4.23 6.73 -6.81
CA ILE A 75 -4.35 7.14 -5.40
C ILE A 75 -3.07 7.86 -4.98
N ILE A 76 -3.19 9.12 -4.57
CA ILE A 76 -2.07 9.94 -4.07
C ILE A 76 -1.92 9.68 -2.57
N VAL A 77 -0.75 9.21 -2.18
CA VAL A 77 -0.42 8.84 -0.79
C VAL A 77 0.49 9.88 -0.13
N LYS A 78 0.35 10.05 1.19
CA LYS A 78 1.22 10.88 2.02
C LYS A 78 2.63 10.30 2.09
N ASP A 79 3.64 11.13 1.91
CA ASP A 79 5.07 10.80 1.96
C ASP A 79 5.49 9.97 3.20
N SER A 80 4.77 10.10 4.33
CA SER A 80 5.01 9.32 5.55
C SER A 80 4.62 7.83 5.46
N ALA A 81 3.69 7.47 4.57
CA ALA A 81 3.24 6.10 4.35
C ALA A 81 4.01 5.40 3.22
N VAL A 82 4.69 6.16 2.35
CA VAL A 82 5.35 5.65 1.13
C VAL A 82 6.33 4.52 1.42
N ASN A 83 7.29 4.69 2.33
CA ASN A 83 8.27 3.63 2.60
C ASN A 83 7.61 2.39 3.25
N ALA A 84 6.56 2.54 4.05
CA ALA A 84 5.81 1.40 4.58
C ALA A 84 5.16 0.56 3.46
N ILE A 85 4.67 1.20 2.41
CA ILE A 85 4.14 0.55 1.20
C ILE A 85 5.26 -0.17 0.43
N CYS A 86 6.48 0.38 0.36
CA CYS A 86 7.64 -0.30 -0.23
C CYS A 86 8.03 -1.61 0.49
N TYR A 87 7.77 -1.71 1.80
CA TYR A 87 7.91 -2.96 2.57
C TYR A 87 6.70 -3.90 2.44
N GLY A 88 5.68 -3.55 1.68
CA GLY A 88 4.48 -4.38 1.48
C GLY A 88 3.37 -4.16 2.51
N ALA A 89 3.40 -3.09 3.31
CA ALA A 89 2.30 -2.77 4.21
C ALA A 89 1.00 -2.46 3.43
N LYS A 90 -0.14 -2.93 3.95
CA LYS A 90 -1.46 -2.62 3.38
C LYS A 90 -1.71 -1.11 3.39
N ILE A 91 -2.41 -0.59 2.38
CA ILE A 91 -2.70 0.84 2.28
C ILE A 91 -3.92 1.15 3.15
N LEU A 92 -3.71 1.98 4.16
CA LEU A 92 -4.74 2.42 5.08
C LEU A 92 -5.25 3.80 4.68
N LEU A 93 -6.55 4.04 4.91
CA LEU A 93 -7.22 5.31 4.61
C LEU A 93 -6.50 6.57 5.13
N PRO A 94 -6.00 6.65 6.39
CA PRO A 94 -5.23 7.82 6.86
C PRO A 94 -3.91 8.06 6.12
N GLY A 95 -3.42 7.11 5.32
CA GLY A 95 -2.25 7.28 4.46
C GLY A 95 -2.55 8.02 3.15
N ILE A 96 -3.82 8.14 2.75
CA ILE A 96 -4.23 8.76 1.48
C ILE A 96 -4.34 10.28 1.64
N LEU A 97 -4.04 10.99 0.55
CA LEU A 97 -4.23 12.44 0.41
C LEU A 97 -5.33 12.77 -0.60
N ARG A 98 -5.37 12.07 -1.73
CA ARG A 98 -6.39 12.21 -2.79
C ARG A 98 -6.59 10.87 -3.49
N PHE A 99 -7.79 10.64 -4.00
CA PHE A 99 -8.16 9.48 -4.82
C PHE A 99 -8.88 9.95 -6.08
N GLU A 100 -8.80 9.14 -7.14
CA GLU A 100 -9.55 9.35 -8.38
C GLU A 100 -11.00 8.83 -8.23
N ASP A 101 -11.92 9.34 -9.04
CA ASP A 101 -13.33 8.94 -8.95
C ASP A 101 -13.62 7.61 -9.66
N GLY A 102 -14.72 6.96 -9.26
CA GLY A 102 -15.21 5.73 -9.86
C GLY A 102 -14.38 4.47 -9.57
N ILE A 103 -13.58 4.42 -8.50
CA ILE A 103 -12.83 3.22 -8.11
C ILE A 103 -13.82 2.13 -7.67
N GLU A 104 -13.76 0.98 -8.33
CA GLU A 104 -14.59 -0.20 -8.03
C GLU A 104 -13.84 -1.23 -7.15
N LEU A 105 -14.59 -2.16 -6.55
CA LEU A 105 -14.01 -3.23 -5.73
C LEU A 105 -13.19 -4.20 -6.60
N ASN A 106 -11.99 -4.52 -6.14
CA ASN A 106 -11.00 -5.37 -6.80
C ASN A 106 -10.43 -4.83 -8.12
N GLU A 107 -10.63 -3.54 -8.43
CA GLU A 107 -10.02 -2.89 -9.60
C GLU A 107 -8.50 -2.69 -9.42
N GLU A 108 -7.75 -2.72 -10.52
CA GLU A 108 -6.31 -2.42 -10.54
C GLU A 108 -6.03 -0.92 -10.51
N ILE A 109 -5.45 -0.47 -9.40
CA ILE A 109 -5.13 0.93 -9.11
C ILE A 109 -3.62 1.13 -8.98
N VAL A 110 -3.16 2.33 -9.34
CA VAL A 110 -1.76 2.75 -9.20
C VAL A 110 -1.65 3.75 -8.06
N VAL A 111 -0.66 3.53 -7.21
CA VAL A 111 -0.43 4.31 -6.01
C VAL A 111 0.77 5.21 -6.26
N VAL A 112 0.58 6.52 -6.14
CA VAL A 112 1.56 7.54 -6.52
C VAL A 112 1.95 8.43 -5.34
N THR A 113 3.17 8.96 -5.37
CA THR A 113 3.60 10.01 -4.44
C THR A 113 2.98 11.36 -4.81
N THR A 114 3.12 12.35 -3.93
CA THR A 114 2.77 13.74 -4.21
C THR A 114 3.54 14.34 -5.41
N LYS A 115 4.69 13.75 -5.77
CA LYS A 115 5.49 14.13 -6.95
C LYS A 115 5.07 13.44 -8.24
N GLY A 116 4.19 12.44 -8.17
CA GLY A 116 3.78 11.61 -9.31
C GLY A 116 4.66 10.39 -9.59
N GLU A 117 5.58 10.03 -8.69
CA GLU A 117 6.38 8.79 -8.79
C GLU A 117 5.47 7.56 -8.55
N ALA A 118 5.60 6.49 -9.33
CA ALA A 118 4.80 5.28 -9.18
C ALA A 118 5.36 4.35 -8.07
N ILE A 119 4.63 4.23 -6.96
CA ILE A 119 5.06 3.43 -5.80
C ILE A 119 4.77 1.95 -6.04
N CYS A 120 3.51 1.61 -6.31
CA CYS A 120 3.06 0.23 -6.47
C CYS A 120 1.75 0.13 -7.26
N ILE A 121 1.49 -1.06 -7.78
CA ILE A 121 0.19 -1.48 -8.30
C ILE A 121 -0.52 -2.26 -7.19
N ALA A 122 -1.78 -1.92 -6.94
CA ALA A 122 -2.60 -2.51 -5.90
C ALA A 122 -4.00 -2.88 -6.44
N LEU A 123 -4.70 -3.72 -5.69
CA LEU A 123 -6.12 -4.02 -5.89
C LEU A 123 -6.94 -3.26 -4.85
N ALA A 124 -7.93 -2.50 -5.30
CA ALA A 124 -8.83 -1.76 -4.43
C ALA A 124 -9.69 -2.73 -3.58
N GLN A 125 -9.81 -2.46 -2.29
CA GLN A 125 -10.70 -3.16 -1.35
C GLN A 125 -11.88 -2.29 -0.89
N MET A 126 -11.90 -1.02 -1.27
CA MET A 126 -12.94 -0.03 -0.99
C MET A 126 -13.33 0.70 -2.27
N THR A 127 -14.59 1.09 -2.39
CA THR A 127 -15.06 1.98 -3.47
C THR A 127 -14.83 3.45 -3.11
N THR A 128 -14.81 4.34 -4.11
CA THR A 128 -14.72 5.80 -3.88
C THR A 128 -15.75 6.33 -2.89
N SER A 129 -17.00 5.84 -2.92
CA SER A 129 -18.05 6.25 -1.97
C SER A 129 -17.74 5.82 -0.53
N THR A 130 -17.30 4.58 -0.32
CA THR A 130 -16.90 4.12 1.03
C THR A 130 -15.67 4.84 1.56
N MET A 131 -14.68 5.14 0.70
CA MET A 131 -13.49 5.91 1.06
C MET A 131 -13.78 7.36 1.48
N ALA A 132 -14.93 7.92 1.09
CA ALA A 132 -15.35 9.28 1.48
C ALA A 132 -16.14 9.34 2.79
N ILE A 133 -16.69 8.20 3.26
CA ILE A 133 -17.59 8.13 4.43
C ILE A 133 -16.87 7.58 5.67
N THR A 134 -16.05 6.54 5.52
CA THR A 134 -15.40 5.86 6.65
C THR A 134 -14.13 6.60 7.06
N ASP A 135 -13.77 6.62 8.36
CA ASP A 135 -12.50 7.21 8.84
C ASP A 135 -11.32 6.21 8.88
N HIS A 136 -11.62 4.91 8.87
CA HIS A 136 -10.68 3.84 9.16
C HIS A 136 -10.89 2.64 8.24
N GLY A 137 -9.80 1.95 7.90
CA GLY A 137 -9.85 0.70 7.14
C GLY A 137 -8.72 0.54 6.13
N VAL A 138 -8.73 -0.62 5.47
CA VAL A 138 -7.79 -0.98 4.40
C VAL A 138 -8.40 -0.63 3.06
N VAL A 139 -7.74 0.27 2.34
CA VAL A 139 -8.21 0.75 1.03
C VAL A 139 -7.73 -0.15 -0.09
N ALA A 140 -6.51 -0.66 -0.01
CA ALA A 140 -5.91 -1.42 -1.09
C ALA A 140 -4.91 -2.47 -0.61
N LYS A 141 -4.93 -3.61 -1.29
CA LYS A 141 -3.96 -4.70 -1.13
C LYS A 141 -2.93 -4.60 -2.26
N ILE A 142 -1.65 -4.50 -1.91
CA ILE A 142 -0.56 -4.41 -2.89
C ILE A 142 -0.52 -5.70 -3.73
N LYS A 143 -0.38 -5.55 -5.06
CA LYS A 143 -0.14 -6.61 -6.03
C LYS A 143 1.35 -6.68 -6.41
N ARG A 144 1.98 -5.53 -6.68
CA ARG A 144 3.42 -5.43 -6.97
C ARG A 144 3.96 -4.05 -6.57
N VAL A 145 5.03 -4.03 -5.77
CA VAL A 145 5.83 -2.82 -5.50
C VAL A 145 6.76 -2.56 -6.68
N ILE A 146 6.94 -1.29 -7.04
CA ILE A 146 7.81 -0.85 -8.13
C ILE A 146 8.98 -0.01 -7.59
N MET A 147 8.68 0.96 -6.71
CA MET A 147 9.69 1.84 -6.14
C MET A 147 10.61 1.11 -5.16
N GLU A 148 11.85 1.57 -5.07
CA GLU A 148 12.86 1.01 -4.16
C GLU A 148 12.50 1.22 -2.68
N ARG A 149 13.13 0.43 -1.81
CA ARG A 149 13.03 0.58 -0.36
C ARG A 149 13.91 1.76 0.08
N ASP A 150 13.50 2.45 1.14
CA ASP A 150 14.26 3.56 1.74
C ASP A 150 14.52 4.82 0.89
N THR A 151 13.94 4.94 -0.31
CA THR A 151 13.85 6.21 -1.06
C THR A 151 13.21 7.34 -0.24
N TYR A 152 12.35 6.99 0.73
CA TYR A 152 11.70 7.90 1.67
C TYR A 152 12.02 7.50 3.13
N ALA A 153 12.24 8.49 4.00
CA ALA A 153 12.56 8.24 5.40
C ALA A 153 11.49 7.41 6.14
N ARG A 154 11.90 6.43 6.93
CA ARG A 154 11.01 5.58 7.76
C ARG A 154 10.34 6.41 8.85
N LYS A 155 9.03 6.69 8.70
CA LYS A 155 8.22 7.50 9.65
C LYS A 155 7.22 6.67 10.49
N TRP A 156 7.27 5.34 10.45
CA TRP A 156 6.43 4.51 11.31
C TRP A 156 6.76 4.75 12.80
N GLY A 157 5.73 4.70 13.66
CA GLY A 157 5.93 4.92 15.11
C GLY A 157 6.32 6.35 15.51
N LEU A 158 6.18 7.35 14.63
CA LEU A 158 6.25 8.79 14.96
C LEU A 158 4.86 9.45 15.02
N GLY A 159 3.77 8.68 14.95
CA GLY A 159 2.40 9.21 15.10
C GLY A 159 2.14 9.74 16.52
N PRO A 160 1.17 10.66 16.71
CA PRO A 160 0.92 11.32 18.00
C PRO A 160 0.59 10.33 19.13
N VAL A 161 -0.13 9.25 18.84
CA VAL A 161 -0.42 8.17 19.80
C VAL A 161 0.86 7.40 20.17
N SER A 162 1.72 7.10 19.20
CA SER A 162 2.99 6.39 19.45
C SER A 162 3.99 7.25 20.23
N MET A 163 4.02 8.56 19.98
CA MET A 163 4.82 9.51 20.77
C MET A 163 4.31 9.61 22.21
N LYS A 164 2.99 9.69 22.43
CA LYS A 164 2.39 9.64 23.78
C LYS A 164 2.70 8.33 24.50
N LYS A 165 2.63 7.18 23.81
CA LYS A 165 3.03 5.86 24.37
C LYS A 165 4.49 5.89 24.82
N LYS A 166 5.40 6.36 23.95
CA LYS A 166 6.84 6.48 24.24
C LYS A 166 7.14 7.46 25.38
N SER A 167 6.43 8.59 25.49
CA SER A 167 6.62 9.53 26.60
C SER A 167 6.11 8.97 27.93
N MET A 168 4.97 8.28 27.94
CA MET A 168 4.45 7.65 29.17
C MET A 168 5.30 6.46 29.64
N ILE A 169 5.92 5.70 28.73
CA ILE A 169 6.94 4.69 29.07
C ILE A 169 8.17 5.35 29.71
N LYS A 170 8.67 6.47 29.13
CA LYS A 170 9.77 7.25 29.73
C LYS A 170 9.43 7.83 31.11
N GLN A 171 8.16 8.16 31.35
CA GLN A 171 7.66 8.65 32.63
C GLN A 171 7.31 7.52 33.62
N GLY A 172 7.40 6.24 33.22
CA GLY A 172 7.10 5.09 34.08
C GLY A 172 5.62 4.81 34.35
N LEU A 173 4.68 5.51 33.68
CA LEU A 173 3.24 5.23 33.82
C LEU A 173 2.84 3.93 33.08
N LEU A 174 3.58 3.55 32.06
CA LEU A 174 3.44 2.28 31.32
C LEU A 174 4.69 1.41 31.53
N ASP A 175 4.49 0.09 31.46
CA ASP A 175 5.57 -0.89 31.47
C ASP A 175 6.50 -0.76 30.24
N LYS A 176 7.70 -1.36 30.29
CA LYS A 176 8.70 -1.39 29.20
C LYS A 176 8.12 -1.83 27.85
N TYR A 177 7.16 -2.75 27.87
CA TYR A 177 6.47 -3.26 26.68
C TYR A 177 5.21 -2.46 26.31
N GLY A 178 4.91 -1.37 27.03
CA GLY A 178 3.77 -0.50 26.78
C GLY A 178 2.41 -1.11 27.13
N LYS A 179 2.38 -2.06 28.07
CA LYS A 179 1.15 -2.59 28.67
C LYS A 179 0.64 -1.65 29.79
N PRO A 180 -0.69 -1.58 30.04
CA PRO A 180 -1.23 -0.84 31.17
C PRO A 180 -0.77 -1.43 32.50
N ASN A 181 -0.30 -0.59 33.41
CA ASN A 181 0.02 -0.93 34.80
C ASN A 181 -0.97 -0.23 35.76
N GLU A 182 -0.91 -0.46 37.07
CA GLU A 182 -1.82 0.18 38.05
C GLU A 182 -1.78 1.72 37.98
N ASN A 183 -0.63 2.28 37.60
CA ASN A 183 -0.42 3.72 37.41
C ASN A 183 -0.94 4.28 36.05
N THR A 184 -1.57 3.47 35.18
CA THR A 184 -2.13 4.01 33.92
C THR A 184 -3.46 4.75 34.11
N PRO A 185 -3.58 6.01 33.65
CA PRO A 185 -4.86 6.72 33.67
C PRO A 185 -5.88 6.03 32.75
N ALA A 186 -7.13 5.92 33.21
CA ALA A 186 -8.18 5.15 32.54
C ALA A 186 -8.38 5.54 31.05
N GLY A 187 -8.30 6.84 30.73
CA GLY A 187 -8.45 7.36 29.37
C GLY A 187 -7.40 6.88 28.36
N TRP A 188 -6.27 6.30 28.80
CA TRP A 188 -5.32 5.67 27.87
C TRP A 188 -5.88 4.39 27.25
N ARG A 189 -6.70 3.63 27.99
CA ARG A 189 -7.25 2.35 27.52
C ARG A 189 -8.26 2.54 26.40
N SER A 190 -9.12 3.56 26.51
CA SER A 190 -10.13 3.89 25.50
C SER A 190 -9.55 4.49 24.22
N ALA A 191 -8.39 5.16 24.31
CA ALA A 191 -7.77 5.87 23.18
C ALA A 191 -6.74 5.02 22.38
N TYR A 192 -6.36 3.83 22.88
CA TYR A 192 -5.38 2.95 22.24
C TYR A 192 -6.02 1.61 21.88
N HIS A 193 -6.40 1.46 20.61
CA HIS A 193 -6.88 0.20 20.05
C HIS A 193 -5.72 -0.56 19.40
N ASP A 194 -5.36 -1.74 19.92
CA ASP A 194 -4.22 -2.52 19.41
C ASP A 194 -4.68 -3.44 18.28
N VAL A 195 -4.36 -3.07 17.02
CA VAL A 195 -4.85 -3.75 15.80
C VAL A 195 -4.23 -5.15 15.57
N SER A 196 -3.33 -5.57 16.45
CA SER A 196 -2.65 -6.86 16.45
C SER A 196 -3.36 -7.91 17.31
N LEU A 197 -4.22 -7.49 18.24
CA LEU A 197 -5.09 -8.39 19.00
C LEU A 197 -6.36 -8.63 18.19
N PRO A 198 -6.83 -9.88 18.03
CA PRO A 198 -8.17 -10.11 17.48
C PRO A 198 -9.19 -9.47 18.42
N ASN A 199 -10.16 -8.74 17.87
CA ASN A 199 -11.23 -8.12 18.65
C ASN A 199 -12.00 -9.20 19.41
N ALA A 200 -11.70 -9.33 20.70
CA ALA A 200 -12.38 -10.22 21.62
C ALA A 200 -13.65 -9.57 22.20
N ASP A 201 -14.36 -8.81 21.36
CA ASP A 201 -15.70 -8.26 21.61
C ASP A 201 -16.34 -7.99 20.24
N GLY A 202 -17.26 -8.87 19.83
CA GLY A 202 -18.11 -8.65 18.66
C GLY A 202 -19.41 -8.01 19.10
N ASN A 203 -19.48 -6.68 19.10
CA ASN A 203 -20.73 -5.95 19.27
C ASN A 203 -20.68 -4.58 18.58
N ASP A 204 -21.20 -4.50 17.35
CA ASP A 204 -21.50 -3.24 16.68
C ASP A 204 -22.71 -2.59 17.38
N GLN A 205 -22.45 -1.69 18.33
CA GLN A 205 -23.44 -0.75 18.83
C GLN A 205 -22.84 0.66 18.92
N ASP A 206 -23.22 1.46 17.93
CA ASP A 206 -23.09 2.91 17.88
C ASP A 206 -23.84 3.56 19.06
N VAL A 207 -23.18 4.46 19.81
CA VAL A 207 -23.84 5.23 20.88
C VAL A 207 -23.25 6.65 20.95
N THR A 208 -24.04 7.60 20.46
CA THR A 208 -23.93 9.04 20.78
C THR A 208 -24.54 9.35 22.16
N GLU A 209 -24.10 10.45 22.79
CA GLU A 209 -24.63 10.99 24.07
C GLU A 209 -24.28 10.13 25.32
N GLY A 210 -24.22 10.64 26.56
CA GLY A 210 -24.33 12.01 27.04
C GLY A 210 -24.77 12.05 28.52
N ALA A 211 -23.85 12.44 29.42
CA ALA A 211 -24.11 12.91 30.80
C ALA A 211 -24.69 11.95 31.90
N GLU A 212 -23.86 11.76 32.95
CA GLU A 212 -24.17 11.92 34.39
C GLU A 212 -24.91 10.84 35.24
N GLN A 213 -24.42 10.75 36.50
CA GLN A 213 -25.01 10.24 37.76
C GLN A 213 -24.67 8.83 38.28
N THR A 214 -24.83 8.72 39.60
CA THR A 214 -24.04 7.92 40.55
C THR A 214 -24.93 6.94 41.32
N GLU A 215 -24.46 5.74 41.68
CA GLU A 215 -24.47 5.18 43.06
C GLU A 215 -24.14 3.66 43.15
N GLN A 216 -24.00 3.18 44.38
CA GLN A 216 -23.24 1.98 44.78
C GLN A 216 -24.12 0.75 45.07
N LYS A 217 -23.55 -0.47 44.91
CA LYS A 217 -23.64 -1.56 45.92
C LYS A 217 -22.65 -2.71 45.67
N LYS A 218 -22.35 -3.48 46.74
CA LYS A 218 -21.21 -4.42 46.85
C LYS A 218 -21.62 -5.91 46.84
N SER A 219 -20.90 -6.74 46.07
CA SER A 219 -20.27 -8.05 46.47
C SER A 219 -21.13 -9.25 46.95
N PRO A 220 -20.61 -10.51 47.05
CA PRO A 220 -19.53 -11.21 46.31
C PRO A 220 -19.98 -12.63 45.80
N PRO A 221 -19.25 -13.77 45.95
CA PRO A 221 -18.50 -14.41 44.84
C PRO A 221 -18.86 -15.88 44.55
N LYS A 222 -18.38 -16.46 43.43
CA LYS A 222 -18.22 -17.92 43.26
C LYS A 222 -16.97 -18.31 42.46
N GLU A 223 -16.23 -19.30 42.96
CA GLU A 223 -15.08 -19.94 42.33
C GLU A 223 -15.48 -21.06 41.33
N SER A 224 -14.64 -21.33 40.31
CA SER A 224 -14.28 -22.72 39.95
C SER A 224 -13.05 -22.86 39.02
N LYS A 225 -11.93 -23.30 39.62
CA LYS A 225 -10.95 -24.31 39.14
C LYS A 225 -10.49 -24.38 37.65
N LYS A 226 -9.22 -23.94 37.46
CA LYS A 226 -8.03 -24.80 37.16
C LYS A 226 -7.98 -25.66 35.87
N ARG A 227 -7.01 -25.38 34.99
CA ARG A 227 -6.21 -26.40 34.25
C ARG A 227 -4.78 -25.91 33.94
N LYS A 228 -3.82 -26.85 33.94
CA LYS A 228 -2.35 -26.74 33.77
C LYS A 228 -1.87 -28.03 33.04
N LEU A 229 -0.73 -28.13 32.35
CA LEU A 229 0.31 -27.18 31.91
C LEU A 229 0.60 -27.49 30.40
N PRO A 230 1.81 -27.59 29.78
CA PRO A 230 3.20 -27.35 30.18
C PRO A 230 3.93 -26.20 29.44
N GLU A 231 5.06 -25.78 30.02
CA GLU A 231 6.10 -24.99 29.37
C GLU A 231 6.87 -25.81 28.32
N SER A 232 7.42 -25.13 27.32
CA SER A 232 8.60 -25.59 26.58
C SER A 232 9.59 -24.43 26.48
N SER A 233 10.71 -24.57 27.18
CA SER A 233 11.85 -23.66 27.15
C SER A 233 12.69 -23.86 25.90
N SER A 234 13.05 -22.77 25.23
CA SER A 234 14.29 -22.68 24.45
C SER A 234 14.78 -21.24 24.47
N SER A 235 15.71 -20.96 25.39
CA SER A 235 16.77 -20.00 25.10
C SER A 235 17.51 -20.47 23.85
N ASP A 236 17.97 -19.53 23.03
CA ASP A 236 19.40 -19.38 22.80
C ASP A 236 19.69 -17.96 22.33
N GLU A 237 20.91 -17.53 22.63
CA GLU A 237 21.47 -16.22 22.33
C GLU A 237 21.99 -16.24 20.88
N ASP A 238 22.07 -15.08 20.24
CA ASP A 238 23.20 -14.81 19.35
C ASP A 238 23.44 -13.31 19.23
N SER A 239 24.71 -12.93 19.31
CA SER A 239 25.21 -11.57 19.24
C SER A 239 26.36 -11.52 18.24
N GLU A 240 26.18 -10.82 17.13
CA GLU A 240 27.25 -10.29 16.25
C GLU A 240 26.68 -9.18 15.34
#